data_AF-A0A1Q7VC67-F1
#
_entry.id   AF-A0A1Q7VC67-F1
#
_cell.length_a   1.000
_cell.length_b   1.000
_cell.length_c   1.000
_cell.angle_alpha   90.00
_cell.angle_beta   90.00
_cell.angle_gamma   90.00
#
_symmetry.space_group_name_H-M   'P 1'
#
loop_
_entity.id
_entity.type
_entity.pdbx_description
1 polymer ?
#
loop_
_entity_poly.entity_id
_entity_poly.type
_entity_poly.pdbx_seq_one_letter_code
_entity_poly.pdbx_strand_id
1 'polypeptide(L)'
;MLPRGVKRGLERLVRAYHQTFCAFTPTDLQRALLQLGVLRGDVLMVHSAFDRFLGFHGGPVDVIRALQEVVGPGGTLMMPTIPFQGTAVEYARGEPVFDARQTVSRMGLITEVFRRAPGVVRSVHPTHSVAVWGSRADAIIAGHELADTPCGRLTPYAKLLDYDGKILLAGVPANTMTFCYFVAEDLEPRLTVPVLTRERYPMRWKDQEGTVRVSNLRLFSPRLDHDLSPLVGELKRRTAWRERRVGSLRLMLLRAREVYDAAVALADRGMFLRERPVR
;
A
#
# COMPACT_ATOMS: atom_id res chain seq x y z
N MET A 1 -19.14 -2.70 26.59
CA MET A 1 -19.20 -1.68 25.51
C MET A 1 -19.66 -0.36 26.12
N LEU A 2 -18.92 0.74 25.94
CA LEU A 2 -19.31 2.06 26.47
C LEU A 2 -20.58 2.60 25.77
N PRO A 3 -21.47 3.33 26.48
CA PRO A 3 -22.63 3.99 25.87
C PRO A 3 -22.22 4.96 24.74
N ARG A 4 -23.02 5.04 23.66
CA ARG A 4 -22.70 5.87 22.47
C ARG A 4 -22.43 7.35 22.77
N GLY A 5 -23.04 7.91 23.82
CA GLY A 5 -22.81 9.30 24.27
C GLY A 5 -21.44 9.47 24.92
N VAL A 6 -21.07 8.54 25.81
CA VAL A 6 -19.76 8.51 26.50
C VAL A 6 -18.62 8.29 25.51
N LYS A 7 -18.81 7.39 24.52
CA LYS A 7 -17.83 7.18 23.44
C LYS A 7 -17.56 8.46 22.64
N ARG A 8 -18.61 9.18 22.25
CA ARG A 8 -18.49 10.45 21.51
C ARG A 8 -17.83 11.56 22.33
N GLY A 9 -18.13 11.64 23.63
CA GLY A 9 -17.47 12.57 24.55
C GLY A 9 -15.97 12.29 24.68
N LEU A 10 -15.60 11.02 24.85
CA LEU A 10 -14.21 10.58 24.92
C LEU A 10 -13.45 10.87 23.61
N GLU A 11 -14.06 10.59 22.45
CA GLU A 11 -13.48 10.89 21.14
C GLU A 11 -13.21 12.40 20.95
N ARG A 12 -14.11 13.26 21.44
CA ARG A 12 -13.90 14.72 21.43
C ARG A 12 -12.74 15.14 22.34
N LEU A 13 -12.66 14.58 23.56
CA LEU A 13 -11.56 14.87 24.49
C LEU A 13 -10.21 14.42 23.94
N VAL A 14 -10.13 13.21 23.38
CA VAL A 14 -8.93 12.70 22.72
C VAL A 14 -8.52 13.61 21.55
N ARG A 15 -9.48 14.01 20.71
CA ARG A 15 -9.23 14.93 19.60
C ARG A 15 -8.73 16.29 20.09
N ALA A 16 -9.37 16.87 21.10
CA ALA A 16 -8.97 18.15 21.69
C ALA A 16 -7.56 18.07 22.28
N TYR A 17 -7.26 16.99 23.03
CA TYR A 17 -5.91 16.75 23.55
C TYR A 17 -4.85 16.72 22.43
N HIS A 18 -5.10 15.97 21.36
CA HIS A 18 -4.15 15.91 20.25
C HIS A 18 -4.03 17.23 19.49
N GLN A 19 -5.13 18.00 19.35
CA GLN A 19 -5.10 19.33 18.73
C GLN A 19 -4.35 20.37 19.58
N THR A 20 -4.29 20.20 20.91
CA THR A 20 -3.58 21.13 21.78
C THR A 20 -2.12 20.72 21.99
N PHE A 21 -1.85 19.43 22.21
CA PHE A 21 -0.54 18.95 22.69
C PHE A 21 0.25 18.14 21.66
N CYS A 22 -0.37 17.70 20.57
CA CYS A 22 0.27 16.89 19.53
C CYS A 22 0.02 17.46 18.13
N ALA A 23 -0.32 18.75 18.04
CA ALA A 23 -0.61 19.39 16.78
C ALA A 23 0.61 19.38 15.86
N PHE A 24 0.37 19.21 14.57
CA PHE A 24 1.39 19.31 13.55
C PHE A 24 0.80 19.77 12.22
N THR A 25 1.63 20.43 11.43
CA THR A 25 1.24 21.07 10.16
C THR A 25 1.74 20.26 8.95
N PRO A 26 1.30 20.59 7.72
CA PRO A 26 1.90 20.04 6.51
C PRO A 26 3.43 20.23 6.47
N THR A 27 3.94 21.39 6.89
CA THR A 27 5.38 21.66 6.97
C THR A 27 6.11 20.73 7.94
N ASP A 28 5.50 20.41 9.09
CA ASP A 28 6.09 19.47 10.05
C ASP A 28 6.11 18.04 9.49
N LEU A 29 5.05 17.65 8.77
CA LEU A 29 5.02 16.37 8.06
C LEU A 29 6.12 16.29 7.01
N GLN A 30 6.31 17.33 6.19
CA GLN A 30 7.39 17.38 5.19
C GLN A 30 8.77 17.24 5.85
N ARG A 31 9.02 18.00 6.91
CA ARG A 31 10.28 17.93 7.67
C ARG A 31 10.50 16.52 8.23
N ALA A 32 9.46 15.91 8.80
CA ALA A 32 9.54 14.55 9.33
C ALA A 32 9.84 13.51 8.24
N LEU A 33 9.26 13.65 7.04
CA LEU A 33 9.52 12.77 5.90
C LEU A 33 10.96 12.88 5.40
N LEU A 34 11.47 14.11 5.25
CA LEU A 34 12.86 14.37 4.86
C LEU A 34 13.83 13.77 5.88
N GLN A 35 13.60 14.02 7.17
CA GLN A 35 14.42 13.48 8.27
C GLN A 35 14.30 11.97 8.44
N LEU A 36 13.21 11.36 7.97
CA LEU A 36 13.03 9.91 7.94
C LEU A 36 13.80 9.25 6.78
N GLY A 37 14.21 10.05 5.78
CA GLY A 37 15.04 9.60 4.65
C GLY A 37 14.31 9.57 3.30
N VAL A 38 13.16 10.24 3.17
CA VAL A 38 12.56 10.50 1.86
C VAL A 38 13.37 11.61 1.19
N LEU A 39 13.74 11.40 -0.07
CA LEU A 39 14.59 12.30 -0.86
C LEU A 39 13.85 12.77 -2.11
N ARG A 40 14.29 13.91 -2.66
CA ARG A 40 13.83 14.36 -3.97
C ARG A 40 14.21 13.33 -5.03
N GLY A 41 13.29 13.02 -5.95
CA GLY A 41 13.48 12.05 -7.02
C GLY A 41 13.06 10.61 -6.67
N ASP A 42 12.73 10.32 -5.41
CA ASP A 42 12.31 8.99 -4.96
C ASP A 42 11.03 8.52 -5.67
N VAL A 43 10.95 7.20 -5.89
CA VAL A 43 9.67 6.49 -6.10
C VAL A 43 9.16 6.01 -4.74
N LEU A 44 8.03 6.54 -4.30
CA LEU A 44 7.49 6.30 -2.95
C LEU A 44 6.12 5.64 -3.01
N MET A 45 6.03 4.40 -2.56
CA MET A 45 4.77 3.72 -2.28
C MET A 45 4.24 4.16 -0.91
N VAL A 46 2.98 4.59 -0.84
CA VAL A 46 2.39 5.10 0.41
C VAL A 46 1.19 4.27 0.85
N HIS A 47 1.22 3.82 2.10
CA HIS A 47 0.08 3.31 2.84
C HIS A 47 -0.24 4.25 3.99
N SER A 48 -1.53 4.55 4.20
CA SER A 48 -1.92 5.52 5.22
C SER A 48 -3.28 5.24 5.84
N ALA A 49 -3.47 5.72 7.06
CA ALA A 49 -4.74 5.71 7.77
C ALA A 49 -5.02 7.12 8.29
N PHE A 50 -5.85 7.88 7.57
CA PHE A 50 -6.07 9.31 7.87
C PHE A 50 -6.72 9.55 9.26
N ASP A 51 -7.48 8.58 9.77
CA ASP A 51 -7.99 8.58 11.14
C ASP A 51 -6.88 8.53 12.22
N ARG A 52 -5.63 8.26 11.84
CA ARG A 52 -4.44 8.32 12.71
C ARG A 52 -3.67 9.64 12.63
N PHE A 53 -4.05 10.56 11.75
CA PHE A 53 -3.48 11.91 11.65
C PHE A 53 -4.11 12.83 12.72
N LEU A 54 -4.15 12.37 13.97
CA LEU A 54 -4.71 13.12 15.10
C LEU A 54 -3.83 14.35 15.37
N GLY A 55 -4.46 15.53 15.51
CA GLY A 55 -3.74 16.80 15.68
C GLY A 55 -3.19 17.38 14.37
N PHE A 56 -3.42 16.75 13.21
CA PHE A 56 -2.99 17.33 11.94
C PHE A 56 -3.84 18.55 11.56
N HIS A 57 -3.20 19.68 11.32
CA HIS A 57 -3.83 20.92 10.85
C HIS A 57 -3.85 20.95 9.32
N GLY A 58 -4.69 20.09 8.73
CA GLY A 58 -4.86 19.98 7.28
C GLY A 58 -5.82 18.85 6.90
N GLY A 59 -6.15 18.77 5.62
CA GLY A 59 -6.95 17.70 5.02
C GLY A 59 -6.11 16.64 4.31
N PRO A 60 -6.75 15.58 3.78
CA PRO A 60 -6.06 14.57 2.95
C PRO A 60 -5.33 15.17 1.75
N VAL A 61 -5.85 16.27 1.18
CA VAL A 61 -5.21 17.00 0.07
C VAL A 61 -3.87 17.61 0.51
N ASP A 62 -3.79 18.15 1.73
CA ASP A 62 -2.54 18.73 2.24
C ASP A 62 -1.50 17.65 2.53
N VAL A 63 -1.92 16.44 2.94
CA VAL A 63 -1.02 15.28 3.04
C VAL A 63 -0.46 14.90 1.67
N ILE A 64 -1.32 14.84 0.64
CA ILE A 64 -0.89 14.54 -0.73
C ILE A 64 0.10 15.59 -1.25
N ARG A 65 -0.20 16.88 -1.07
CA ARG A 65 0.70 17.98 -1.44
C ARG A 65 2.04 17.90 -0.72
N ALA A 66 2.03 17.66 0.59
CA ALA A 66 3.25 17.46 1.36
C ALA A 66 4.12 16.30 0.82
N LEU A 67 3.50 15.17 0.46
CA LEU A 67 4.21 14.05 -0.16
C LEU A 67 4.79 14.43 -1.53
N GLN A 68 4.01 15.12 -2.37
CA GLN A 68 4.43 15.57 -3.70
C GLN A 68 5.60 16.56 -3.63
N GLU A 69 5.56 17.50 -2.68
CA GLU A 69 6.60 18.52 -2.47
C GLU A 69 7.92 17.90 -2.00
N VAL A 70 7.86 16.92 -1.10
CA VAL A 70 9.03 16.20 -0.57
C VAL A 70 9.73 15.40 -1.67
N VAL A 71 9.00 14.60 -2.46
CA VAL A 71 9.63 13.85 -3.56
C VAL A 71 9.98 14.75 -4.74
N GLY A 72 9.31 15.90 -4.89
CA GLY A 72 9.59 16.90 -5.91
C GLY A 72 9.24 16.46 -7.35
N PRO A 73 9.57 17.30 -8.35
CA PRO A 73 9.14 17.09 -9.74
C PRO A 73 9.78 15.86 -10.41
N GLY A 74 10.99 15.47 -9.99
CA GLY A 74 11.62 14.23 -10.46
C GLY A 74 11.16 12.97 -9.73
N GLY A 75 10.35 13.12 -8.67
CA GLY A 75 9.85 12.03 -7.84
C GLY A 75 8.61 11.36 -8.42
N THR A 76 8.17 10.29 -7.76
CA THR A 76 6.95 9.57 -8.12
C THR A 76 6.28 9.04 -6.87
N LEU A 77 4.97 9.25 -6.75
CA LEU A 77 4.15 8.69 -5.68
C LEU A 77 3.30 7.56 -6.26
N MET A 78 3.19 6.45 -5.54
CA MET A 78 2.25 5.38 -5.88
C MET A 78 1.46 4.94 -4.64
N MET A 79 0.18 4.65 -4.81
CA MET A 79 -0.70 4.18 -3.74
C MET A 79 -1.55 3.01 -4.25
N PRO A 80 -1.52 1.84 -3.59
CA PRO A 80 -2.40 0.73 -3.95
C PRO A 80 -3.88 1.13 -3.83
N THR A 81 -4.67 0.84 -4.86
CA THR A 81 -6.09 1.19 -4.97
C THR A 81 -6.98 -0.05 -5.03
N ILE A 82 -6.71 -1.01 -4.15
CA ILE A 82 -7.44 -2.28 -4.07
C ILE A 82 -8.94 -2.02 -3.80
N PRO A 83 -9.88 -2.56 -4.61
CA PRO A 83 -11.28 -2.17 -4.59
C PRO A 83 -12.17 -2.97 -3.63
N PHE A 84 -11.58 -3.80 -2.76
CA PHE A 84 -12.30 -4.68 -1.83
C PHE A 84 -11.66 -4.71 -0.44
N GLN A 85 -12.42 -5.25 0.50
CA GLN A 85 -11.95 -5.70 1.81
C GLN A 85 -12.15 -7.23 1.87
N GLY A 86 -11.35 -7.93 2.68
CA GLY A 86 -11.36 -9.40 2.69
C GLY A 86 -10.43 -9.98 1.63
N THR A 87 -10.78 -11.14 1.09
CA THR A 87 -9.91 -11.85 0.13
C THR A 87 -10.23 -11.52 -1.32
N ALA A 88 -9.21 -11.61 -2.19
CA ALA A 88 -9.42 -11.43 -3.64
C ALA A 88 -10.36 -12.49 -4.22
N VAL A 89 -10.39 -13.70 -3.66
CA VAL A 89 -11.29 -14.79 -4.08
C VAL A 89 -12.74 -14.45 -3.77
N GLU A 90 -13.05 -13.95 -2.57
CA GLU A 90 -14.41 -13.51 -2.23
C GLU A 90 -14.86 -12.35 -3.13
N TYR A 91 -13.94 -11.41 -3.41
CA TYR A 91 -14.20 -10.32 -4.34
C TYR A 91 -14.49 -10.84 -5.75
N ALA A 92 -13.70 -11.78 -6.25
CA ALA A 92 -13.88 -12.37 -7.59
C ALA A 92 -15.21 -13.11 -7.74
N ARG A 93 -15.67 -13.81 -6.69
CA ARG A 93 -16.98 -14.50 -6.67
C ARG A 93 -18.18 -13.55 -6.77
N GLY A 94 -18.01 -12.28 -6.40
CA GLY A 94 -19.02 -11.24 -6.62
C GLY A 94 -19.07 -10.73 -8.07
N GLU A 95 -18.25 -11.30 -8.96
CA GLU A 95 -18.10 -10.95 -10.37
C GLU A 95 -18.09 -9.43 -10.67
N PRO A 96 -17.17 -8.67 -10.06
CA PRO A 96 -17.09 -7.24 -10.24
C PRO A 96 -16.60 -6.88 -11.65
N VAL A 97 -17.02 -5.71 -12.15
CA VAL A 97 -16.36 -5.05 -13.28
C VAL A 97 -15.46 -3.95 -12.73
N PHE A 98 -14.17 -4.08 -12.95
CA PHE A 98 -13.22 -3.03 -12.61
C PHE A 98 -13.19 -1.94 -13.68
N ASP A 99 -13.34 -0.69 -13.28
CA ASP A 99 -13.20 0.50 -14.11
C ASP A 99 -12.20 1.42 -13.40
N ALA A 100 -11.05 1.69 -14.03
CA ALA A 100 -10.00 2.49 -13.42
C ALA A 100 -10.49 3.87 -12.97
N ARG A 101 -11.46 4.46 -13.70
CA ARG A 101 -12.05 5.77 -13.42
C ARG A 101 -13.07 5.67 -12.27
N GLN A 102 -13.97 4.68 -12.34
CA GLN A 102 -15.15 4.64 -11.46
C GLN A 102 -14.96 3.81 -10.19
N THR A 103 -14.27 2.67 -10.26
CA THR A 103 -14.17 1.73 -9.14
C THR A 103 -13.47 2.37 -7.94
N VAL A 104 -14.15 2.38 -6.80
CA VAL A 104 -13.68 3.02 -5.56
C VAL A 104 -12.54 2.20 -4.93
N SER A 105 -11.50 2.88 -4.43
CA SER A 105 -10.47 2.27 -3.60
C SER A 105 -11.01 1.99 -2.20
N ARG A 106 -10.69 0.83 -1.64
CA ARG A 106 -10.97 0.47 -0.25
C ARG A 106 -9.76 0.65 0.68
N MET A 107 -8.66 1.23 0.18
CA MET A 107 -7.38 1.37 0.89
C MET A 107 -7.22 2.65 1.73
N GLY A 108 -8.31 3.38 1.96
CA GLY A 108 -8.34 4.55 2.84
C GLY A 108 -8.58 5.88 2.12
N LEU A 109 -8.89 6.92 2.91
CA LEU A 109 -9.36 8.21 2.40
C LEU A 109 -8.30 8.95 1.57
N ILE A 110 -7.04 8.99 2.03
CA ILE A 110 -5.95 9.64 1.29
C ILE A 110 -5.79 9.00 -0.08
N THR A 111 -5.82 7.67 -0.17
CA THR A 111 -5.72 6.95 -1.45
C THR A 111 -6.88 7.26 -2.39
N GLU A 112 -8.11 7.32 -1.89
CA GLU A 112 -9.29 7.62 -2.71
C GLU A 112 -9.28 9.07 -3.22
N VAL A 113 -8.80 10.01 -2.40
CA VAL A 113 -8.57 11.41 -2.83
C VAL A 113 -7.42 11.46 -3.85
N PHE A 114 -6.32 10.76 -3.58
CA PHE A 114 -5.13 10.74 -4.43
C PHE A 114 -5.43 10.22 -5.82
N ARG A 115 -6.14 9.09 -5.97
CA ARG A 115 -6.44 8.52 -7.31
C ARG A 115 -7.26 9.44 -8.22
N ARG A 116 -7.91 10.47 -7.65
CA ARG A 116 -8.73 11.47 -8.35
C ARG A 116 -8.02 12.81 -8.48
N ALA A 117 -6.82 12.96 -7.92
CA ALA A 117 -6.11 14.23 -7.96
C ALA A 117 -5.51 14.48 -9.36
N PRO A 118 -5.32 15.75 -9.76
CA PRO A 118 -4.75 16.10 -11.05
C PRO A 118 -3.38 15.45 -11.30
N GLY A 119 -3.17 14.94 -12.52
CA GLY A 119 -1.93 14.30 -12.93
C GLY A 119 -1.69 12.91 -12.36
N VAL A 120 -2.67 12.33 -11.64
CA VAL A 120 -2.61 10.95 -11.16
C VAL A 120 -3.26 10.03 -12.21
N VAL A 121 -2.52 9.01 -12.61
CA VAL A 121 -3.01 7.92 -13.46
C VAL A 121 -3.22 6.66 -12.62
N ARG A 122 -4.10 5.77 -13.05
CA ARG A 122 -4.35 4.49 -12.35
C ARG A 122 -4.13 3.34 -13.31
N SER A 123 -3.31 2.38 -12.89
CA SER A 123 -3.08 1.15 -13.64
C SER A 123 -4.35 0.31 -13.72
N VAL A 124 -4.48 -0.50 -14.77
CA VAL A 124 -5.61 -1.40 -14.94
C VAL A 124 -5.24 -2.78 -14.39
N HIS A 125 -5.80 -3.14 -13.23
CA HIS A 125 -5.78 -4.51 -12.72
C HIS A 125 -7.00 -4.73 -11.83
N PRO A 126 -7.85 -5.74 -12.09
CA PRO A 126 -9.15 -5.90 -11.42
C PRO A 126 -9.09 -5.95 -9.90
N THR A 127 -8.05 -6.59 -9.33
CA THR A 127 -7.89 -6.71 -7.87
C THR A 127 -6.86 -5.77 -7.24
N HIS A 128 -5.73 -5.50 -7.90
CA HIS A 128 -4.54 -4.90 -7.26
C HIS A 128 -4.01 -3.65 -7.97
N SER A 129 -4.91 -2.92 -8.65
CA SER A 129 -4.59 -1.63 -9.30
C SER A 129 -3.90 -0.62 -8.36
N VAL A 130 -3.09 0.26 -8.93
CA VAL A 130 -2.31 1.29 -8.24
C VAL A 130 -2.56 2.64 -8.89
N ALA A 131 -2.76 3.69 -8.08
CA ALA A 131 -2.73 5.07 -8.52
C ALA A 131 -1.30 5.61 -8.44
N VAL A 132 -0.86 6.38 -9.43
CA VAL A 132 0.52 6.85 -9.56
C VAL A 132 0.55 8.29 -10.06
N TRP A 133 1.43 9.12 -9.48
CA TRP A 133 1.69 10.50 -9.89
C TRP A 133 3.19 10.72 -10.00
N GLY A 134 3.63 11.56 -10.93
CA GLY A 134 5.01 12.02 -11.04
C GLY A 134 5.75 11.47 -12.28
N SER A 135 7.06 11.67 -12.32
CA SER A 135 7.87 11.54 -13.54
C SER A 135 7.88 10.15 -14.18
N ARG A 136 7.60 9.08 -13.40
CA ARG A 136 7.58 7.69 -13.86
C ARG A 136 6.18 7.08 -13.91
N ALA A 137 5.12 7.88 -13.82
CA ALA A 137 3.78 7.36 -13.63
C ALA A 137 3.35 6.39 -14.73
N ASP A 138 3.49 6.78 -16.00
CA ASP A 138 3.13 5.94 -17.15
C ASP A 138 3.98 4.68 -17.22
N ALA A 139 5.29 4.81 -17.01
CA ALA A 139 6.21 3.68 -16.99
C ALA A 139 5.87 2.67 -15.88
N ILE A 140 5.44 3.14 -14.70
CA ILE A 140 5.03 2.27 -13.59
C ILE A 140 3.72 1.53 -13.91
N ILE A 141 2.72 2.19 -14.50
CA ILE A 141 1.42 1.55 -14.74
C ILE A 141 1.38 0.68 -16.00
N ALA A 142 2.31 0.86 -16.95
CA ALA A 142 2.29 0.20 -18.25
C ALA A 142 2.24 -1.33 -18.15
N GLY A 143 1.33 -1.96 -18.90
CA GLY A 143 1.23 -3.42 -19.02
C GLY A 143 0.60 -4.13 -17.82
N HIS A 144 0.09 -3.40 -16.81
CA HIS A 144 -0.51 -4.04 -15.64
C HIS A 144 -1.75 -4.85 -15.98
N GLU A 145 -2.47 -4.49 -17.04
CA GLU A 145 -3.65 -5.20 -17.57
C GLU A 145 -3.31 -6.58 -18.14
N LEU A 146 -2.05 -6.79 -18.51
CA LEU A 146 -1.53 -8.05 -19.04
C LEU A 146 -1.05 -9.00 -17.93
N ALA A 147 -0.96 -8.54 -16.69
CA ALA A 147 -0.58 -9.38 -15.56
C ALA A 147 -1.65 -10.44 -15.30
N ASP A 148 -1.24 -11.70 -15.16
CA ASP A 148 -2.13 -12.83 -14.86
C ASP A 148 -2.21 -13.16 -13.36
N THR A 149 -1.60 -12.31 -12.54
CA THR A 149 -1.39 -12.45 -11.11
C THR A 149 -1.35 -11.08 -10.42
N PRO A 150 -1.73 -10.99 -9.14
CA PRO A 150 -2.04 -9.72 -8.51
C PRO A 150 -0.85 -8.77 -8.30
N CYS A 151 0.31 -9.32 -7.96
CA CYS A 151 1.50 -8.55 -7.61
C CYS A 151 2.75 -9.15 -8.27
N GLY A 152 2.65 -9.76 -9.45
CA GLY A 152 3.77 -10.38 -10.14
C GLY A 152 4.76 -9.42 -10.80
N ARG A 153 5.71 -9.96 -11.56
CA ARG A 153 6.78 -9.20 -12.23
C ARG A 153 6.30 -8.17 -13.27
N LEU A 154 5.11 -8.36 -13.84
CA LEU A 154 4.51 -7.40 -14.79
C LEU A 154 3.75 -6.25 -14.10
N THR A 155 3.72 -6.22 -12.76
CA THR A 155 2.91 -5.26 -12.00
C THR A 155 3.71 -4.02 -11.57
N PRO A 156 3.05 -2.91 -11.20
CA PRO A 156 3.68 -1.75 -10.58
C PRO A 156 4.52 -2.07 -9.34
N TYR A 157 4.21 -3.15 -8.63
CA TYR A 157 4.94 -3.56 -7.42
C TYR A 157 6.36 -4.05 -7.76
N ALA A 158 6.54 -4.74 -8.89
CA ALA A 158 7.86 -5.12 -9.37
C ALA A 158 8.70 -3.89 -9.74
N LYS A 159 8.07 -2.93 -10.42
CA LYS A 159 8.74 -1.68 -10.82
C LYS A 159 9.15 -0.83 -9.62
N LEU A 160 8.45 -0.93 -8.49
CA LEU A 160 8.93 -0.31 -7.24
C LEU A 160 10.31 -0.87 -6.85
N LEU A 161 10.54 -2.17 -6.99
CA LEU A 161 11.85 -2.78 -6.74
C LEU A 161 12.89 -2.35 -7.79
N ASP A 162 12.49 -2.32 -9.07
CA ASP A 162 13.39 -1.97 -10.18
C ASP A 162 13.88 -0.51 -10.09
N TYR A 163 13.02 0.40 -9.64
CA TYR A 163 13.37 1.80 -9.39
C TYR A 163 13.97 2.07 -8.01
N ASP A 164 14.33 1.02 -7.26
CA ASP A 164 14.87 1.13 -5.89
C ASP A 164 14.00 2.01 -4.97
N GLY A 165 12.69 1.84 -5.12
CA GLY A 165 11.68 2.64 -4.47
C GLY A 165 11.60 2.39 -2.97
N LYS A 166 10.86 3.28 -2.30
CA LYS A 166 10.66 3.26 -0.85
C LYS A 166 9.19 3.04 -0.52
N ILE A 167 8.93 2.48 0.65
CA ILE A 167 7.59 2.24 1.19
C ILE A 167 7.42 3.08 2.45
N LEU A 168 6.46 4.01 2.43
CA LEU A 168 6.02 4.80 3.57
C LEU A 168 4.75 4.20 4.17
N LEU A 169 4.81 3.90 5.47
CA LEU A 169 3.66 3.49 6.27
C LEU A 169 3.33 4.63 7.24
N ALA A 170 2.25 5.36 6.97
CA ALA A 170 1.83 6.52 7.76
C ALA A 170 0.58 6.21 8.61
N GLY A 171 0.79 5.91 9.89
CA GLY A 171 -0.29 5.56 10.82
C GLY A 171 -0.86 4.16 10.62
N VAL A 172 -0.23 3.31 9.81
CA VAL A 172 -0.64 1.92 9.56
C VAL A 172 0.40 0.93 10.07
N PRO A 173 0.02 -0.29 10.48
CA PRO A 173 0.97 -1.33 10.86
C PRO A 173 1.72 -1.90 9.64
N ALA A 174 2.83 -2.60 9.89
CA ALA A 174 3.61 -3.25 8.83
C ALA A 174 2.77 -4.18 7.94
N ASN A 175 1.81 -4.90 8.54
CA ASN A 175 0.92 -5.86 7.86
C ASN A 175 -0.05 -5.21 6.85
N THR A 176 0.04 -3.91 6.57
CA THR A 176 -0.66 -3.29 5.42
C THR A 176 0.23 -3.13 4.19
N MET A 177 1.51 -3.50 4.27
CA MET A 177 2.50 -3.29 3.22
C MET A 177 2.21 -4.19 2.01
N THR A 178 1.59 -3.64 0.97
CA THR A 178 1.23 -4.43 -0.22
C THR A 178 2.47 -4.96 -0.95
N PHE A 179 3.61 -4.27 -0.85
CA PHE A 179 4.86 -4.74 -1.44
C PHE A 179 5.28 -6.15 -0.96
N CYS A 180 4.93 -6.57 0.27
CA CYS A 180 5.18 -7.94 0.72
C CYS A 180 4.48 -9.01 -0.12
N TYR A 181 3.33 -8.69 -0.70
CA TYR A 181 2.62 -9.61 -1.57
C TYR A 181 3.35 -9.81 -2.90
N PHE A 182 4.00 -8.76 -3.44
CA PHE A 182 4.91 -8.92 -4.58
C PHE A 182 6.09 -9.82 -4.23
N VAL A 183 6.73 -9.59 -3.07
CA VAL A 183 7.86 -10.41 -2.65
C VAL A 183 7.43 -11.87 -2.42
N ALA A 184 6.26 -12.10 -1.84
CA ALA A 184 5.69 -13.43 -1.67
C ALA A 184 5.49 -14.14 -3.01
N GLU A 185 4.88 -13.45 -3.98
CA GLU A 185 4.59 -14.00 -5.28
C GLU A 185 5.86 -14.32 -6.07
N ASP A 186 6.82 -13.40 -6.06
CA ASP A 186 8.12 -13.58 -6.73
C ASP A 186 8.94 -14.73 -6.13
N LEU A 187 8.80 -14.96 -4.82
CA LEU A 187 9.45 -16.06 -4.12
C LEU A 187 8.60 -17.34 -4.09
N GLU A 188 7.38 -17.38 -4.67
CA GLU A 188 6.47 -18.55 -4.63
C GLU A 188 7.19 -19.88 -4.94
N PRO A 189 8.09 -20.00 -5.95
CA PRO A 189 8.80 -21.25 -6.24
C PRO A 189 9.74 -21.74 -5.13
N ARG A 190 10.15 -20.85 -4.22
CA ARG A 190 11.05 -21.13 -3.08
C ARG A 190 10.28 -21.35 -1.78
N LEU A 191 8.98 -21.09 -1.77
CA LEU A 191 8.15 -21.18 -0.58
C LEU A 191 7.46 -22.55 -0.49
N THR A 192 7.32 -23.05 0.73
CA THR A 192 6.62 -24.31 1.01
C THR A 192 5.10 -24.14 1.06
N VAL A 193 4.62 -22.89 1.03
CA VAL A 193 3.20 -22.52 1.11
C VAL A 193 2.73 -21.95 -0.23
N PRO A 194 1.53 -22.31 -0.72
CA PRO A 194 0.99 -21.79 -1.96
C PRO A 194 0.57 -20.34 -1.74
N VAL A 195 1.28 -19.41 -2.39
CA VAL A 195 1.00 -17.98 -2.31
C VAL A 195 -0.25 -17.63 -3.13
N LEU A 196 -0.39 -18.27 -4.29
CA LEU A 196 -1.50 -18.05 -5.21
C LEU A 196 -2.42 -19.27 -5.31
N THR A 197 -3.69 -19.03 -5.66
CA THR A 197 -4.67 -20.08 -5.96
C THR A 197 -4.20 -20.94 -7.13
N ARG A 198 -4.55 -22.23 -7.13
CA ARG A 198 -4.37 -23.09 -8.31
C ARG A 198 -5.39 -22.76 -9.40
N GLU A 199 -6.61 -22.46 -8.98
CA GLU A 199 -7.69 -22.00 -9.85
C GLU A 199 -7.40 -20.61 -10.42
N ARG A 200 -7.87 -20.38 -11.65
CA ARG A 200 -7.92 -19.06 -12.28
C ARG A 200 -9.34 -18.51 -12.20
N TYR A 201 -9.45 -17.22 -11.93
CA TYR A 201 -10.70 -16.50 -11.78
C TYR A 201 -10.88 -15.54 -12.96
N PRO A 202 -12.00 -15.61 -13.70
CA PRO A 202 -12.28 -14.64 -14.75
C PRO A 202 -12.63 -13.29 -14.11
N MET A 203 -11.82 -12.27 -14.40
CA MET A 203 -11.99 -10.93 -13.85
C MET A 203 -12.29 -9.94 -14.97
N ARG A 204 -13.43 -9.25 -14.85
CA ARG A 204 -13.90 -8.26 -15.82
C ARG A 204 -13.31 -6.88 -15.53
N TRP A 205 -12.87 -6.18 -16.57
CA TRP A 205 -12.41 -4.80 -16.47
C TRP A 205 -12.75 -4.00 -17.73
N LYS A 206 -12.80 -2.67 -17.63
CA LYS A 206 -13.02 -1.77 -18.78
C LYS A 206 -11.72 -1.17 -19.27
N ASP A 207 -11.49 -1.24 -20.58
CA ASP A 207 -10.41 -0.50 -21.24
C ASP A 207 -10.72 1.01 -21.34
N GLN A 208 -9.84 1.76 -22.01
CA GLN A 208 -9.95 3.22 -22.09
C GLN A 208 -11.22 3.64 -22.87
N GLU A 209 -11.59 2.84 -23.88
CA GLU A 209 -12.78 2.96 -24.71
C GLU A 209 -14.06 2.53 -23.96
N GLY A 210 -13.93 1.88 -22.80
CA GLY A 210 -15.05 1.41 -22.00
C GLY A 210 -15.53 0.01 -22.37
N THR A 211 -14.84 -0.68 -23.26
CA THR A 211 -15.12 -2.08 -23.64
C THR A 211 -14.74 -2.99 -22.48
N VAL A 212 -15.64 -3.93 -22.15
CA VAL A 212 -15.36 -4.93 -21.12
C VAL A 212 -14.42 -5.99 -21.68
N ARG A 213 -13.27 -6.14 -21.02
CA ARG A 213 -12.28 -7.20 -21.23
C ARG A 213 -12.32 -8.18 -20.05
N VAL A 214 -11.75 -9.36 -20.26
CA VAL A 214 -11.66 -10.41 -19.24
C VAL A 214 -10.23 -10.91 -19.17
N SER A 215 -9.66 -10.91 -17.96
CA SER A 215 -8.38 -11.56 -17.68
C SER A 215 -8.60 -12.74 -16.72
N ASN A 216 -7.95 -13.87 -17.00
CA ASN A 216 -8.05 -15.08 -16.16
C ASN A 216 -6.88 -15.12 -15.16
N LEU A 217 -7.14 -14.70 -13.92
CA LEU A 217 -6.11 -14.43 -12.93
C LEU A 217 -5.99 -15.55 -11.90
N ARG A 218 -4.76 -15.93 -11.53
CA ARG A 218 -4.56 -16.55 -10.22
C ARG A 218 -4.64 -15.45 -9.16
N LEU A 219 -5.17 -15.75 -7.97
CA LEU A 219 -5.37 -14.76 -6.90
C LEU A 219 -4.60 -15.18 -5.65
N PHE A 220 -4.39 -14.28 -4.69
CA PHE A 220 -3.79 -14.69 -3.41
C PHE A 220 -4.62 -15.77 -2.73
N SER A 221 -3.93 -16.81 -2.26
CA SER A 221 -4.51 -17.89 -1.49
C SER A 221 -5.21 -17.34 -0.24
N PRO A 222 -6.50 -17.67 0.01
CA PRO A 222 -7.19 -17.27 1.24
C PRO A 222 -6.53 -17.81 2.52
N ARG A 223 -5.70 -18.85 2.39
CA ARG A 223 -4.94 -19.48 3.48
C ARG A 223 -3.63 -18.76 3.78
N LEU A 224 -3.19 -17.83 2.94
CA LEU A 224 -1.95 -17.09 3.17
C LEU A 224 -2.08 -16.28 4.47
N ASP A 225 -1.20 -16.57 5.43
CA ASP A 225 -1.07 -15.72 6.60
C ASP A 225 -0.22 -14.49 6.25
N HIS A 226 -0.68 -13.33 6.71
CA HIS A 226 -0.07 -12.04 6.43
C HIS A 226 0.55 -11.43 7.70
N ASP A 227 1.04 -12.29 8.60
CA ASP A 227 1.86 -11.86 9.71
C ASP A 227 3.27 -11.50 9.23
N LEU A 228 3.58 -10.19 9.20
CA LEU A 228 4.90 -9.71 8.83
C LEU A 228 5.83 -9.53 10.03
N SER A 229 5.47 -10.01 11.23
CA SER A 229 6.34 -9.93 12.42
C SER A 229 7.75 -10.51 12.20
N PRO A 230 7.93 -11.68 11.54
CA PRO A 230 9.26 -12.20 11.22
C PRO A 230 10.06 -11.24 10.32
N LEU A 231 9.41 -10.67 9.30
CA LEU A 231 10.02 -9.71 8.38
C LEU A 231 10.44 -8.42 9.09
N VAL A 232 9.57 -7.88 9.95
CA VAL A 232 9.90 -6.71 10.78
C VAL A 232 11.11 -6.99 11.67
N GLY A 233 11.17 -8.18 12.28
CA GLY A 233 12.30 -8.62 13.08
C GLY A 233 13.62 -8.67 12.29
N GLU A 234 13.60 -9.25 11.08
CA GLU A 234 14.76 -9.29 10.19
C GLU A 234 15.19 -7.90 9.72
N LEU A 235 14.24 -7.04 9.33
CA LEU A 235 14.53 -5.65 8.92
C LEU A 235 15.20 -4.85 10.06
N LYS A 236 14.73 -5.03 11.29
CA LYS A 236 15.35 -4.40 12.47
C LYS A 236 16.76 -4.94 12.73
N ARG A 237 16.96 -6.27 12.65
CA ARG A 237 18.31 -6.87 12.77
C ARG A 237 19.29 -6.30 11.73
N ARG A 238 18.81 -6.02 10.52
CA ARG A 238 19.59 -5.45 9.41
C ARG A 238 19.76 -3.93 9.47
N THR A 239 19.25 -3.25 10.50
CA THR A 239 19.20 -1.78 10.58
C THR A 239 18.46 -1.10 9.42
N ALA A 240 17.59 -1.85 8.72
CA ALA A 240 16.78 -1.37 7.59
C ALA A 240 15.40 -0.84 8.01
N TRP A 241 15.13 -0.80 9.32
CA TRP A 241 13.88 -0.29 9.87
C TRP A 241 14.04 1.16 10.33
N ARG A 242 13.47 2.10 9.57
CA ARG A 242 13.48 3.53 9.94
C ARG A 242 12.08 3.94 10.38
N GLU A 243 11.99 4.55 11.56
CA GLU A 243 10.73 5.08 12.09
C GLU A 243 10.90 6.47 12.71
N ARG A 244 9.85 7.27 12.63
CA ARG A 244 9.79 8.61 13.24
C ARG A 244 8.35 8.92 13.64
N ARG A 245 8.20 9.87 14.56
CA ARG A 245 6.89 10.45 14.90
C ARG A 245 6.83 11.92 14.52
N VAL A 246 5.65 12.37 14.14
CA VAL A 246 5.28 13.78 14.01
C VAL A 246 3.94 13.98 14.71
N GLY A 247 3.92 14.78 15.78
CA GLY A 247 2.82 14.73 16.76
C GLY A 247 2.62 13.28 17.27
N SER A 248 1.39 12.78 17.16
CA SER A 248 1.06 11.37 17.46
C SER A 248 1.15 10.41 16.27
N LEU A 249 1.39 10.93 15.05
CA LEU A 249 1.47 10.10 13.86
C LEU A 249 2.80 9.34 13.82
N ARG A 250 2.73 8.02 13.73
CA ARG A 250 3.91 7.17 13.49
C ARG A 250 4.12 7.00 11.99
N LEU A 251 5.35 7.26 11.56
CA LEU A 251 5.83 7.07 10.20
C LEU A 251 6.89 5.97 10.20
N MET A 252 6.84 5.06 9.23
CA MET A 252 7.90 4.10 8.96
C MET A 252 8.29 4.17 7.50
N LEU A 253 9.59 4.07 7.22
CA LEU A 253 10.14 4.11 5.87
C LEU A 253 11.07 2.92 5.66
N LEU A 254 10.82 2.18 4.58
CA LEU A 254 11.56 0.99 4.20
C LEU A 254 11.99 1.11 2.74
N ARG A 255 13.18 0.62 2.36
CA ARG A 255 13.53 0.48 0.94
C ARG A 255 13.02 -0.85 0.42
N ALA A 256 12.48 -0.86 -0.80
CA ALA A 256 11.97 -2.06 -1.46
C ALA A 256 13.04 -3.16 -1.54
N ARG A 257 14.29 -2.79 -1.86
CA ARG A 257 15.44 -3.71 -1.86
C ARG A 257 15.68 -4.35 -0.50
N GLU A 258 15.72 -3.54 0.56
CA GLU A 258 15.96 -4.04 1.93
C GLU A 258 14.85 -4.99 2.39
N VAL A 259 13.59 -4.72 2.02
CA VAL A 259 12.44 -5.61 2.27
C VAL A 259 12.58 -6.92 1.50
N TYR A 260 12.93 -6.85 0.23
CA TYR A 260 13.14 -8.02 -0.61
C TYR A 260 14.26 -8.92 -0.05
N ASP A 261 15.41 -8.35 0.27
CA ASP A 261 16.56 -9.10 0.78
C ASP A 261 16.30 -9.73 2.15
N ALA A 262 15.56 -9.03 3.02
CA ALA A 262 15.14 -9.58 4.31
C ALA A 262 14.16 -10.75 4.14
N ALA A 263 13.22 -10.64 3.20
CA ALA A 263 12.28 -11.71 2.88
C ALA A 263 12.97 -12.92 2.26
N VAL A 264 13.91 -12.72 1.34
CA VAL A 264 14.74 -13.81 0.76
C VAL A 264 15.45 -14.58 1.87
N ALA A 265 16.13 -13.87 2.78
CA ALA A 265 16.83 -14.52 3.89
C ALA A 265 15.89 -15.23 4.87
N LEU A 266 14.64 -14.81 5.00
CA LEU A 266 13.63 -15.54 5.76
C LEU A 266 13.09 -16.75 5.00
N ALA A 267 12.90 -16.64 3.68
CA ALA A 267 12.46 -17.73 2.83
C ALA A 267 13.49 -18.87 2.84
N ASP A 268 14.78 -18.56 2.78
CA ASP A 268 15.88 -19.53 2.88
C ASP A 268 15.92 -20.28 4.22
N ARG A 269 15.31 -19.69 5.26
CA ARG A 269 15.13 -20.32 6.59
C ARG A 269 13.76 -20.96 6.78
N GLY A 270 12.86 -20.92 5.78
CA GLY A 270 11.48 -21.37 5.91
C GLY A 270 10.63 -20.53 6.87
N MET A 271 10.99 -19.26 7.09
CA MET A 271 10.39 -18.38 8.10
C MET A 271 9.63 -17.17 7.53
N PHE A 272 9.53 -17.03 6.21
CA PHE A 272 8.95 -15.82 5.60
C PHE A 272 7.43 -15.75 5.71
N LEU A 273 6.72 -16.79 5.24
CA LEU A 273 5.26 -16.87 5.24
C LEU A 273 4.80 -18.18 5.86
N ARG A 274 3.56 -18.16 6.35
CA ARG A 274 2.90 -19.31 6.97
C ARG A 274 1.51 -19.48 6.35
N GLU A 275 0.98 -20.69 6.43
CA GLU A 275 -0.44 -20.92 6.19
C GLU A 275 -1.22 -20.69 7.48
N ARG A 276 -2.41 -20.09 7.35
CA ARG A 276 -3.38 -20.06 8.44
C ARG A 276 -3.83 -21.49 8.74
N PRO A 277 -3.91 -21.89 10.02
CA PRO A 277 -4.43 -23.19 10.39
C PRO A 277 -5.88 -23.35 9.89
N VAL A 278 -6.20 -24.53 9.38
CA VAL A 278 -7.57 -24.90 9.01
C VAL A 278 -8.40 -24.91 10.29
N ARG A 279 -9.41 -24.04 10.36
CA ARG A 279 -10.45 -24.09 11.40
C ARG A 279 -11.58 -25.02 10.96
#